data_AF-A0A2G4IXS3-F1
#
_entry.id   AF-A0A2G4IXS3-F1
#
_cell.length_a   1.000
_cell.length_b   1.000
_cell.length_c   1.000
_cell.angle_alpha   90.00
_cell.angle_beta   90.00
_cell.angle_gamma   90.00
#
_symmetry.space_group_name_H-M   'P 1'
#
loop_
_entity.id
_entity.type
_entity.pdbx_description
1 polymer ?
#
loop_
_entity_poly.entity_id
_entity_poly.type
_entity_poly.pdbx_seq_one_letter_code
_entity_poly.pdbx_strand_id
1 'polypeptide(L)'
;MAAHVSAVLLPRLLVILIASTATVVWQAGLPAADLPPALVAQFTKSVQPLLLNKCAAGSCHGGPTAHEPRFHRGDSAGRIDRTITLANIGVLTDSVGPSSDPAALLAIISARHPASAGPTDLTAGALRPIERSTLENWLQTARRFSATKHRADSMLSTTNPASPTPTIVIQPPNRFRAMLDAAANPLPLPPPQKPQGIILGKDASTLDE
;
A
#
# COMPACT_ATOMS: atom_id res chain seq x y z
N MET A 1 1.01 -60.32 57.46
CA MET A 1 0.03 -60.63 56.40
C MET A 1 0.38 -59.77 55.20
N ALA A 2 0.83 -60.41 54.12
CA ALA A 2 1.26 -59.78 52.88
C ALA A 2 0.07 -59.59 51.93
N ALA A 3 0.01 -58.49 51.20
CA ALA A 3 -0.92 -58.33 50.08
C ALA A 3 -0.28 -57.52 48.94
N HIS A 4 0.10 -58.31 47.94
CA HIS A 4 0.38 -58.08 46.53
C HIS A 4 0.22 -56.69 45.90
N VAL A 5 1.32 -56.30 45.26
CA VAL A 5 1.46 -55.31 44.19
C VAL A 5 0.97 -55.94 42.88
N SER A 6 -0.02 -55.35 42.23
CA SER A 6 -0.40 -55.66 40.83
C SER A 6 0.02 -54.51 39.93
N ALA A 7 1.13 -54.71 39.22
CA ALA A 7 1.59 -53.81 38.17
C ALA A 7 0.87 -54.16 36.86
N VAL A 8 0.00 -53.26 36.39
CA VAL A 8 -0.68 -53.38 35.09
C VAL A 8 0.22 -52.75 34.03
N LEU A 9 0.73 -53.58 33.14
CA LEU A 9 1.56 -53.20 31.99
C LEU A 9 0.64 -52.68 30.86
N LEU A 10 0.58 -51.36 30.65
CA LEU A 10 -0.11 -50.78 29.49
C LEU A 10 0.81 -50.76 28.26
N PRO A 11 0.31 -51.14 27.07
CA PRO A 11 1.07 -51.08 25.83
C PRO A 11 1.23 -49.62 25.38
N ARG A 12 2.48 -49.21 25.14
CA ARG A 12 2.81 -47.92 24.53
C ARG A 12 2.39 -47.93 23.07
N LEU A 13 1.23 -47.34 22.77
CA LEU A 13 0.79 -47.05 21.41
C LEU A 13 1.64 -45.89 20.87
N LEU A 14 2.59 -46.19 19.99
CA LEU A 14 3.40 -45.21 19.27
C LEU A 14 2.55 -44.58 18.16
N VAL A 15 1.96 -43.41 18.42
CA VAL A 15 1.28 -42.61 17.40
C VAL A 15 2.35 -41.85 16.60
N ILE A 16 2.60 -42.29 15.37
CA ILE A 16 3.46 -41.59 14.42
C ILE A 16 2.66 -40.40 13.85
N LEU A 17 2.89 -39.21 14.41
CA LEU A 17 2.35 -37.96 13.87
C LEU A 17 3.17 -37.54 12.65
N ILE A 18 2.66 -37.79 11.44
CA ILE A 18 3.22 -37.24 10.21
C ILE A 18 2.86 -35.74 10.18
N ALA A 19 3.80 -34.90 10.62
CA ALA A 19 3.68 -33.45 10.55
C ALA A 19 3.85 -33.00 9.08
N SER A 20 2.76 -32.92 8.34
CA SER A 20 2.74 -32.26 7.03
C SER A 20 2.97 -30.76 7.24
N THR A 21 4.21 -30.32 7.10
CA THR A 21 4.56 -28.89 7.07
C THR A 21 4.05 -28.30 5.76
N ALA A 22 2.79 -27.88 5.73
CA ALA A 22 2.29 -27.01 4.67
C ALA A 22 3.03 -25.67 4.80
N THR A 23 4.00 -25.44 3.92
CA THR A 23 4.60 -24.12 3.73
C THR A 23 3.53 -23.20 3.18
N VAL A 24 2.86 -22.47 4.08
CA VAL A 24 2.01 -21.35 3.69
C VAL A 24 2.95 -20.32 3.08
N VAL A 25 2.87 -20.13 1.76
CA VAL A 25 3.54 -19.02 1.09
C VAL A 25 2.81 -17.76 1.53
N TRP A 26 3.48 -16.92 2.33
CA TRP A 26 2.92 -15.66 2.80
C TRP A 26 2.74 -14.74 1.59
N GLN A 27 1.49 -14.52 1.20
CA GLN A 27 1.17 -13.42 0.31
C GLN A 27 1.25 -12.15 1.16
N ALA A 28 2.40 -11.48 1.09
CA ALA A 28 2.51 -10.11 1.55
C ALA A 28 1.34 -9.32 0.97
N GLY A 29 0.59 -8.62 1.82
CA GLY A 29 -0.50 -7.77 1.36
C GLY A 29 -0.02 -6.81 0.28
N LEU A 30 -0.90 -6.41 -0.64
CA LEU A 30 -0.52 -5.48 -1.69
C LEU A 30 0.22 -4.28 -1.09
N PRO A 31 1.40 -3.91 -1.62
CA PRO A 31 2.11 -2.74 -1.12
C PRO A 31 1.21 -1.52 -1.28
N ALA A 32 1.19 -0.64 -0.28
CA ALA A 32 0.34 0.56 -0.29
C ALA A 32 0.44 1.40 -1.58
N ALA A 33 1.62 1.38 -2.22
CA ALA A 33 1.89 2.05 -3.49
C ALA A 33 1.02 1.56 -4.66
N ASP A 34 0.49 0.34 -4.57
CA ASP A 34 -0.31 -0.29 -5.62
C ASP A 34 -1.80 0.02 -5.54
N LEU A 35 -2.25 0.71 -4.49
CA LEU A 35 -3.66 1.08 -4.34
C LEU A 35 -4.06 2.17 -5.35
N PRO A 36 -5.33 2.18 -5.81
CA PRO A 36 -5.82 3.22 -6.69
C PRO A 36 -5.69 4.61 -6.06
N PRO A 37 -5.37 5.66 -6.84
CA PRO A 37 -5.26 7.02 -6.31
C PRO A 37 -6.49 7.50 -5.54
N ALA A 38 -7.69 7.09 -5.99
CA ALA A 38 -8.94 7.42 -5.30
C ALA A 38 -9.02 6.81 -3.90
N LEU A 39 -8.52 5.59 -3.71
CA LEU A 39 -8.55 4.90 -2.41
C LEU A 39 -7.50 5.49 -1.44
N VAL A 40 -6.33 5.89 -1.96
CA VAL A 40 -5.32 6.63 -1.20
C VAL A 40 -5.86 8.01 -0.80
N ALA A 41 -6.58 8.69 -1.69
CA ALA A 41 -7.22 9.97 -1.38
C ALA A 41 -8.30 9.83 -0.30
N GLN A 42 -9.12 8.77 -0.37
CA GLN A 42 -10.10 8.47 0.67
C GLN A 42 -9.43 8.18 2.02
N PHE A 43 -8.34 7.40 2.03
CA PHE A 43 -7.57 7.15 3.24
C PHE A 43 -7.09 8.47 3.85
N THR A 44 -6.45 9.31 3.04
CA THR A 44 -5.87 10.60 3.46
C THR A 44 -6.93 11.53 4.07
N LYS A 45 -8.12 11.58 3.47
CA LYS A 45 -9.19 12.51 3.88
C LYS A 45 -9.99 12.04 5.10
N SER A 46 -10.19 10.74 5.25
CA SER A 46 -11.17 10.22 6.22
C SER A 46 -10.58 9.24 7.23
N VAL A 47 -9.63 8.39 6.82
CA VAL A 47 -9.06 7.35 7.69
C VAL A 47 -7.85 7.87 8.45
N GLN A 48 -6.90 8.51 7.78
CA GLN A 48 -5.67 8.99 8.39
C GLN A 48 -5.93 9.98 9.54
N PRO A 49 -6.81 10.99 9.43
CA PRO A 49 -7.10 11.87 10.56
C PRO A 49 -7.69 11.11 11.76
N LEU A 50 -8.53 10.10 11.51
CA LEU A 50 -9.09 9.26 12.56
C LEU A 50 -8.00 8.46 13.26
N LEU A 51 -7.13 7.76 12.53
CA LEU A 51 -6.02 7.00 13.11
C LEU A 51 -5.07 7.90 13.89
N LEU A 52 -4.69 9.04 13.32
CA LEU A 52 -3.75 9.95 13.94
C LEU A 52 -4.32 10.58 15.21
N ASN A 53 -5.61 10.93 15.21
CA ASN A 53 -6.25 11.59 16.36
C ASN A 53 -6.73 10.62 17.45
N LYS A 54 -7.10 9.38 17.09
CA LYS A 54 -7.64 8.40 18.06
C LYS A 54 -6.60 7.40 18.55
N CYS A 55 -5.69 6.98 17.67
CA CYS A 55 -4.74 5.89 17.96
C CYS A 55 -3.31 6.42 18.15
N ALA A 56 -2.89 7.36 17.30
CA ALA A 56 -1.54 7.93 17.37
C ALA A 56 -1.44 9.16 18.28
N ALA A 57 -2.53 9.57 18.93
CA ALA A 57 -2.52 10.67 19.89
C ALA A 57 -1.82 10.27 21.20
N GLY A 58 -1.12 11.22 21.82
CA GLY A 58 -0.41 10.98 23.08
C GLY A 58 0.71 9.94 22.99
N SER A 59 1.24 9.70 21.79
CA SER A 59 2.35 8.77 21.52
C SER A 59 2.05 7.27 21.76
N CYS A 60 0.79 6.86 21.96
CA CYS A 60 0.45 5.43 22.13
C CYS A 60 0.88 4.61 20.91
N HIS A 61 0.46 5.04 19.72
CA HIS A 61 0.86 4.49 18.43
C HIS A 61 1.51 5.54 17.50
N GLY A 62 1.82 6.73 18.02
CA GLY A 62 2.36 7.84 17.23
C GLY A 62 3.85 8.07 17.46
N GLY A 63 4.67 7.85 16.43
CA GLY A 63 6.10 8.18 16.46
C GLY A 63 7.04 7.00 16.70
N PRO A 64 8.36 7.24 16.71
CA PRO A 64 9.38 6.20 16.65
C PRO A 64 9.48 5.34 17.93
N THR A 65 9.06 5.88 19.08
CA THR A 65 9.11 5.19 20.38
C THR A 65 7.75 4.60 20.80
N ALA A 66 6.74 4.70 19.94
CA ALA A 66 5.39 4.23 20.23
C ALA A 66 5.27 2.69 20.18
N HIS A 67 4.15 2.16 20.68
CA HIS A 67 3.84 0.75 20.57
C HIS A 67 3.39 0.38 19.15
N GLU A 68 3.67 -0.85 18.72
CA GLU A 68 3.13 -1.36 17.46
C GLU A 68 1.60 -1.55 17.55
N PRO A 69 0.85 -1.28 16.47
CA PRO A 69 1.30 -0.72 15.19
C PRO A 69 1.72 0.75 15.27
N ARG A 70 2.84 1.14 14.65
CA ARG A 70 3.35 2.52 14.68
C ARG A 70 2.89 3.37 13.50
N PHE A 71 2.09 4.39 13.77
CA PHE A 71 1.71 5.41 12.79
C PHE A 71 2.68 6.60 12.80
N HIS A 72 3.03 7.03 11.60
CA HIS A 72 3.85 8.21 11.36
C HIS A 72 2.96 9.45 11.34
N ARG A 73 3.25 10.37 12.26
CA ARG A 73 2.77 11.75 12.18
C ARG A 73 3.72 12.51 11.25
N GLY A 74 3.16 13.24 10.29
CA GLY A 74 3.93 14.17 9.45
C GLY A 74 4.58 15.28 10.29
N ASP A 75 5.22 16.22 9.59
CA ASP A 75 5.71 17.42 10.25
C ASP A 75 4.57 18.14 11.00
N SER A 76 4.91 18.83 12.09
CA SER A 76 3.94 19.63 12.84
C SER A 76 3.39 20.81 12.04
N ALA A 77 3.99 21.12 10.88
CA ALA A 77 3.52 22.12 9.94
C ALA A 77 2.26 21.66 9.17
N GLY A 78 1.82 20.40 9.35
CA GLY A 78 0.57 19.90 8.80
C GLY A 78 0.64 19.60 7.31
N ARG A 79 1.85 19.44 6.75
CA ARG A 79 1.98 19.08 5.34
C ARG A 79 1.63 17.61 5.15
N ILE A 80 0.72 17.35 4.21
CA ILE A 80 0.40 15.99 3.80
C ILE A 80 1.57 15.46 2.97
N ASP A 81 2.28 14.47 3.50
CA ASP A 81 3.37 13.78 2.82
C ASP A 81 2.87 12.43 2.28
N ARG A 82 3.06 12.20 0.97
CA ARG A 82 2.62 10.96 0.30
C ARG A 82 3.31 9.72 0.86
N THR A 83 4.59 9.79 1.15
CA THR A 83 5.38 8.67 1.68
C THR A 83 4.85 8.26 3.05
N ILE A 84 4.56 9.25 3.91
CA ILE A 84 3.96 9.01 5.24
C ILE A 84 2.57 8.40 5.12
N THR A 85 1.74 8.92 4.20
CA THR A 85 0.41 8.35 3.94
C THR A 85 0.49 6.89 3.51
N LEU A 86 1.40 6.55 2.58
CA LEU A 86 1.56 5.17 2.12
C LEU A 86 2.11 4.25 3.23
N ALA A 87 3.04 4.74 4.07
CA ALA A 87 3.53 3.99 5.22
C ALA A 87 2.40 3.70 6.23
N ASN A 88 1.58 4.71 6.55
CA ASN A 88 0.43 4.53 7.44
C ASN A 88 -0.64 3.59 6.87
N ILE A 89 -0.84 3.58 5.55
CA ILE A 89 -1.68 2.59 4.88
C ILE A 89 -1.12 1.19 5.13
N GLY A 90 0.18 0.98 4.88
CA GLY A 90 0.85 -0.31 5.09
C GLY A 90 0.68 -0.81 6.52
N VAL A 91 0.97 0.03 7.51
CA VAL A 91 0.79 -0.28 8.93
C VAL A 91 -0.65 -0.68 9.26
N LEU A 92 -1.66 0.05 8.75
CA LEU A 92 -3.06 -0.31 8.98
C LEU A 92 -3.42 -1.65 8.34
N THR A 93 -3.01 -1.89 7.09
CA THR A 93 -3.31 -3.14 6.39
C THR A 93 -2.61 -4.33 7.03
N ASP A 94 -1.39 -4.17 7.49
CA ASP A 94 -0.63 -5.20 8.20
C ASP A 94 -1.25 -5.54 9.56
N SER A 95 -1.85 -4.54 10.22
CA SER A 95 -2.57 -4.71 11.50
C SER A 95 -3.83 -5.58 11.39
N VAL A 96 -4.38 -5.75 10.18
CA VAL A 96 -5.49 -6.69 9.94
C VAL A 96 -4.99 -8.15 9.99
N GLY A 97 -3.70 -8.36 9.74
CA GLY A 97 -3.08 -9.67 9.76
C GLY A 97 -3.40 -10.55 8.54
N PRO A 98 -2.94 -11.81 8.56
CA PRO A 98 -2.91 -12.66 7.36
C PRO A 98 -4.28 -13.02 6.78
N SER A 99 -5.33 -13.07 7.61
CA SER A 99 -6.68 -13.36 7.14
C SER A 99 -7.24 -12.26 6.23
N SER A 100 -6.64 -11.06 6.29
CA SER A 100 -7.20 -9.83 5.70
C SER A 100 -8.65 -9.57 6.14
N ASP A 101 -9.10 -10.14 7.26
CA ASP A 101 -10.42 -9.90 7.83
C ASP A 101 -10.36 -8.78 8.88
N PRO A 102 -10.93 -7.59 8.61
CA PRO A 102 -10.84 -6.47 9.53
C PRO A 102 -11.66 -6.68 10.81
N ALA A 103 -12.53 -7.70 10.90
CA ALA A 103 -13.46 -7.86 12.01
C ALA A 103 -12.76 -7.91 13.38
N ALA A 104 -11.65 -8.65 13.50
CA ALA A 104 -10.90 -8.77 14.75
C ALA A 104 -10.27 -7.43 15.17
N LEU A 105 -9.60 -6.75 14.23
CA LEU A 105 -9.02 -5.42 14.47
C LEU A 105 -10.12 -4.43 14.88
N LEU A 106 -11.22 -4.38 14.12
CA LEU A 106 -12.35 -3.50 14.39
C LEU A 106 -12.98 -3.78 15.76
N ALA A 107 -13.09 -5.03 16.18
CA ALA A 107 -13.58 -5.39 17.51
C ALA A 107 -12.68 -4.82 18.62
N ILE A 108 -11.36 -4.93 18.47
CA ILE A 108 -10.38 -4.41 19.44
C ILE A 108 -10.47 -2.89 19.53
N ILE A 109 -10.44 -2.17 18.40
CA ILE A 109 -10.39 -0.71 18.40
C ILE A 109 -11.75 -0.04 18.64
N SER A 110 -12.86 -0.79 18.54
CA SER A 110 -14.20 -0.27 18.87
C SER A 110 -14.50 -0.34 20.37
N ALA A 111 -13.64 -0.96 21.18
CA ALA A 111 -13.73 -0.93 22.62
C ALA A 111 -12.90 0.24 23.20
N ARG A 112 -13.05 0.52 24.51
CA ARG A 112 -12.09 1.35 25.26
C ARG A 112 -10.70 0.71 25.15
N HIS A 113 -9.68 1.52 24.90
CA HIS A 113 -8.33 1.03 24.64
C HIS A 113 -7.27 1.71 25.53
N PRO A 114 -6.37 0.95 26.19
CA PRO A 114 -6.38 -0.51 26.29
C PRO A 114 -7.57 -0.99 27.14
N ALA A 115 -8.07 -2.20 26.85
CA ALA A 115 -9.24 -2.76 27.56
C ALA A 115 -8.95 -3.03 29.05
N SER A 116 -7.68 -3.25 29.41
CA SER A 116 -7.20 -3.53 30.76
C SER A 116 -6.87 -2.28 31.58
N ALA A 117 -7.11 -1.08 31.06
CA ALA A 117 -6.74 0.17 31.73
C ALA A 117 -7.51 0.37 33.05
N GLY A 118 -6.75 0.70 34.10
CA GLY A 118 -7.27 1.11 35.39
C GLY A 118 -7.96 2.49 35.36
N PRO A 119 -8.43 2.97 36.53
CA PRO A 119 -9.15 4.25 36.63
C PRO A 119 -8.29 5.48 36.30
N THR A 120 -6.98 5.40 36.52
CA THR A 120 -6.02 6.51 36.34
C THR A 120 -5.22 6.40 35.05
N ASP A 121 -5.38 5.31 34.29
CA ASP A 121 -4.59 5.06 33.10
C ASP A 121 -5.09 5.89 31.91
N LEU A 122 -4.16 6.30 31.05
CA LEU A 122 -4.48 6.95 29.80
C LEU A 122 -5.22 5.96 28.88
N THR A 123 -6.42 6.34 28.46
CA THR A 123 -7.21 5.51 27.53
C THR A 123 -7.73 6.31 26.35
N ALA A 124 -7.75 5.65 25.20
CA ALA A 124 -8.58 6.06 24.08
C ALA A 124 -10.01 5.56 24.29
N GLY A 125 -10.97 6.47 24.10
CA GLY A 125 -12.37 6.11 24.07
C GLY A 125 -12.70 5.22 22.86
N ALA A 126 -13.78 4.46 22.97
CA ALA A 126 -14.30 3.65 21.87
C ALA A 126 -14.55 4.50 20.60
N LEU A 127 -14.36 3.88 19.44
CA LEU A 127 -14.77 4.49 18.18
C LEU A 127 -16.29 4.68 18.14
N ARG A 128 -16.72 5.84 17.65
CA ARG A 128 -18.13 6.09 17.35
C ARG A 128 -18.58 5.21 16.18
N PRO A 129 -19.88 4.91 16.05
CA PRO A 129 -20.40 4.09 14.94
C PRO A 129 -19.95 4.57 13.54
N ILE A 130 -19.94 5.89 13.32
CA ILE A 130 -19.48 6.49 12.06
C ILE A 130 -17.98 6.36 11.82
N GLU A 131 -17.18 6.40 12.89
CA GLU A 131 -15.72 6.25 12.84
C GLU A 131 -15.37 4.80 12.50
N ARG A 132 -16.05 3.85 13.16
CA ARG A 132 -15.93 2.42 12.87
C ARG A 132 -16.31 2.11 11.43
N SER A 133 -17.47 2.57 10.96
CA SER A 133 -17.92 2.27 9.59
C SER A 133 -17.00 2.89 8.53
N THR A 134 -16.40 4.06 8.82
CA THR A 134 -15.39 4.67 7.94
C THR A 134 -14.17 3.77 7.76
N LEU A 135 -13.62 3.24 8.86
CA LEU A 135 -12.50 2.30 8.81
C LEU A 135 -12.86 0.99 8.12
N GLU A 136 -14.01 0.41 8.50
CA GLU A 136 -14.48 -0.86 7.97
C GLU A 136 -14.69 -0.81 6.45
N ASN A 137 -15.39 0.22 5.96
CA ASN A 137 -15.66 0.39 4.53
C ASN A 137 -14.37 0.55 3.73
N TRP A 138 -13.41 1.32 4.25
CA TRP A 138 -12.13 1.52 3.58
C TRP A 138 -11.32 0.22 3.53
N LEU A 139 -11.20 -0.50 4.65
CA LEU A 139 -10.50 -1.80 4.74
C LEU A 139 -11.11 -2.85 3.81
N GLN A 140 -12.45 -2.97 3.78
CA GLN A 140 -13.13 -3.90 2.88
C GLN A 140 -12.87 -3.55 1.41
N THR A 141 -12.87 -2.26 1.06
CA THR A 141 -12.61 -1.79 -0.31
C THR A 141 -11.17 -2.08 -0.73
N ALA A 142 -10.20 -1.78 0.14
CA ALA A 142 -8.78 -2.07 -0.09
C ALA A 142 -8.52 -3.58 -0.27
N ARG A 143 -9.17 -4.42 0.56
CA ARG A 143 -9.09 -5.87 0.46
C ARG A 143 -9.64 -6.39 -0.87
N ARG A 144 -10.83 -5.92 -1.29
CA ARG A 144 -11.45 -6.34 -2.56
C ARG A 144 -10.56 -5.97 -3.75
N PHE A 145 -10.01 -4.76 -3.75
CA PHE A 145 -9.05 -4.35 -4.78
C PHE A 145 -7.83 -5.27 -4.80
N SER A 146 -7.27 -5.56 -3.63
CA SER A 146 -6.11 -6.44 -3.49
C SER A 146 -6.35 -7.85 -4.02
N ALA A 147 -7.49 -8.44 -3.67
CA ALA A 147 -7.87 -9.77 -4.16
C ALA A 147 -8.02 -9.79 -5.69
N THR A 148 -8.61 -8.76 -6.30
CA THR A 148 -8.76 -8.66 -7.76
C THR A 148 -7.41 -8.53 -8.46
N LYS A 149 -6.52 -7.68 -7.95
CA LYS A 149 -5.18 -7.49 -8.53
C LYS A 149 -4.34 -8.78 -8.44
N HIS A 150 -4.30 -9.44 -7.28
CA HIS A 150 -3.61 -10.72 -7.14
C HIS A 150 -4.14 -11.81 -8.09
N ARG A 151 -5.46 -11.84 -8.34
CA ARG A 151 -6.04 -12.76 -9.34
C ARG A 151 -5.54 -12.43 -10.75
N ALA A 152 -5.52 -11.14 -11.13
CA ALA A 152 -5.01 -10.73 -12.45
C ALA A 152 -3.53 -11.09 -12.64
N ASP A 153 -2.69 -10.82 -11.63
CA ASP A 153 -1.25 -11.13 -11.67
C ASP A 153 -0.99 -12.65 -11.72
N SER A 154 -1.80 -13.44 -11.01
CA SER A 154 -1.73 -14.90 -11.03
C SER A 154 -2.11 -15.50 -12.39
N MET A 155 -3.14 -14.95 -13.06
CA MET A 155 -3.51 -15.37 -14.41
C MET A 155 -2.41 -15.08 -15.44
N LEU A 156 -1.72 -13.95 -15.31
CA LEU A 156 -0.57 -13.61 -16.17
C LEU A 156 0.65 -14.51 -15.95
N SER A 157 0.83 -15.02 -14.72
CA SER A 157 1.96 -15.89 -14.38
C SER A 157 1.75 -17.36 -14.80
N THR A 158 0.49 -17.77 -15.03
CA THR A 158 0.15 -19.18 -15.34
C THR A 158 0.33 -19.52 -16.84
N THR A 159 0.49 -18.53 -17.71
CA THR A 159 0.96 -18.78 -19.08
C THR A 159 2.47 -18.99 -19.05
N ASN A 160 2.88 -20.22 -18.77
CA ASN A 160 4.21 -20.72 -19.10
C ASN A 160 4.18 -21.02 -20.62
N PRO A 161 4.70 -20.16 -21.52
CA PRO A 161 4.77 -20.53 -22.92
C PRO A 161 5.75 -21.70 -23.00
N ALA A 162 5.25 -22.88 -23.38
CA ALA A 162 6.11 -23.94 -23.89
C ALA A 162 7.02 -23.30 -24.93
N SER A 163 8.33 -23.30 -24.68
CA SER A 163 9.34 -22.57 -25.45
C SER A 163 9.03 -22.66 -26.94
N PRO A 164 8.51 -21.59 -27.59
CA PRO A 164 8.45 -21.58 -29.03
C PRO A 164 9.91 -21.54 -29.50
N THR A 165 10.26 -22.48 -30.38
CA THR A 165 11.47 -22.46 -31.21
C THR A 165 11.78 -21.00 -31.59
N PRO A 166 13.02 -20.51 -31.42
CA PRO A 166 13.35 -19.11 -31.61
C PRO A 166 13.14 -18.71 -33.07
N THR A 167 11.94 -18.26 -33.41
CA THR A 167 11.70 -17.44 -34.58
C THR A 167 12.35 -16.11 -34.29
N ILE A 168 13.40 -15.76 -35.04
CA ILE A 168 14.02 -14.45 -35.03
C ILE A 168 12.96 -13.45 -35.49
N VAL A 169 12.19 -12.93 -34.54
CA VAL A 169 11.34 -11.77 -34.77
C VAL A 169 12.30 -10.59 -34.76
N ILE A 170 12.57 -10.05 -35.95
CA ILE A 170 13.23 -8.75 -36.10
C ILE A 170 12.27 -7.74 -35.45
N GLN A 171 12.48 -7.47 -34.17
CA GLN A 171 11.68 -6.51 -33.43
C GLN A 171 11.89 -5.14 -34.08
N PRO A 172 10.81 -4.46 -34.52
CA PRO A 172 10.95 -3.11 -35.02
C PRO A 172 11.59 -2.25 -33.92
N PRO A 173 12.60 -1.43 -34.25
CA PRO A 173 13.36 -0.69 -33.25
C PRO A 173 12.44 0.22 -32.43
N ASN A 174 12.63 0.20 -31.12
CA ASN A 174 11.78 0.88 -30.16
C ASN A 174 11.84 2.40 -30.40
N ARG A 175 10.74 2.98 -30.92
CA ARG A 175 10.67 4.39 -31.37
C ARG A 175 11.05 5.38 -30.28
N PHE A 176 10.72 5.09 -29.03
CA PHE A 176 11.06 5.96 -27.90
C PHE A 176 12.58 6.01 -27.65
N ARG A 177 13.26 4.88 -27.82
CA ARG A 177 14.72 4.82 -27.71
C ARG A 177 15.41 5.55 -28.87
N ALA A 178 14.88 5.42 -30.08
CA ALA A 178 15.35 6.20 -31.22
C ALA A 178 15.18 7.72 -31.01
N MET A 179 14.11 8.16 -30.35
CA MET A 179 13.92 9.57 -29.98
C MET A 179 14.92 10.03 -28.92
N LEU A 180 15.20 9.22 -27.90
CA LEU A 180 16.20 9.54 -26.88
C LEU A 180 17.62 9.63 -27.46
N ASP A 181 17.97 8.70 -28.34
CA ASP A 181 19.28 8.70 -29.02
C ASP A 181 19.43 9.91 -29.95
N ALA A 182 18.36 10.30 -30.66
CA ALA A 182 18.34 11.52 -31.48
C ALA A 182 18.46 12.81 -30.64
N ALA A 183 17.93 12.82 -29.42
CA ALA A 183 18.07 13.95 -28.51
C ALA A 183 19.49 14.02 -27.90
N ALA A 184 20.13 12.87 -27.68
CA ALA A 184 21.51 12.79 -27.18
C ALA A 184 22.55 13.20 -28.24
N ASN A 185 22.24 13.06 -29.53
CA ASN A 185 23.06 13.51 -30.65
C ASN A 185 22.25 14.45 -31.58
N PRO A 186 22.01 15.71 -31.18
CA PRO A 186 21.29 16.65 -32.01
C PRO A 186 22.07 16.92 -33.31
N LEU A 187 21.36 16.93 -34.44
CA LEU A 187 21.95 17.34 -35.71
C LEU A 187 22.47 18.79 -35.61
N PRO A 188 23.59 19.10 -36.28
CA PRO A 188 24.07 20.48 -36.37
C PRO A 188 22.97 21.38 -36.89
N LEU A 189 22.69 22.48 -36.19
CA LEU A 189 21.71 23.45 -36.65
C LEU A 189 22.17 24.03 -38.00
N PRO A 190 21.25 24.23 -38.96
CA PRO A 190 21.58 24.92 -40.19
C PRO A 190 22.10 26.32 -39.87
N PRO A 191 23.03 26.85 -40.69
CA PRO A 191 23.55 28.18 -40.48
C PRO A 191 22.40 29.21 -40.46
N PRO A 192 22.48 30.24 -39.61
CA PRO A 192 21.44 31.26 -39.51
C PRO A 192 21.20 31.88 -40.88
N GLN A 193 19.96 31.81 -41.35
CA GLN A 193 19.56 32.50 -42.58
C GLN A 193 19.62 34.00 -42.33
N LYS A 194 20.15 34.76 -43.30
CA LYS A 194 20.12 36.23 -43.21
C LYS A 194 18.65 36.66 -43.09
N PRO A 195 18.30 37.46 -42.07
CA PRO A 195 16.94 37.94 -41.92
C PRO A 195 16.56 38.71 -43.19
N GLN A 196 15.52 38.24 -43.88
CA GLN A 196 14.86 39.01 -44.91
C GLN A 196 14.07 40.09 -44.17
N GLY A 197 14.67 41.26 -44.00
CA GLY A 197 14.01 42.39 -43.37
C GLY A 197 12.72 42.70 -44.13
N ILE A 198 11.58 42.43 -43.51
CA ILE A 198 10.31 42.97 -43.97
C ILE A 198 10.38 44.47 -43.67
N ILE A 199 10.64 45.27 -44.71
CA ILE A 199 10.48 46.71 -44.60
C ILE A 199 8.97 46.97 -44.53
N LEU A 200 8.44 47.18 -43.33
CA LEU A 200 7.10 47.73 -43.19
C LEU A 200 7.13 49.15 -43.76
N GLY A 201 6.54 49.31 -44.95
CA GLY A 201 6.26 50.60 -45.54
C GLY A 201 5.42 51.42 -44.56
N LYS A 202 5.95 52.57 -44.17
CA LYS A 202 5.21 53.58 -43.41
C LYS A 202 4.37 54.35 -44.42
N ASP A 203 3.14 53.90 -44.62
CA ASP A 203 2.18 54.60 -45.46
C ASP A 203 1.94 56.00 -44.86
N ALA A 204 2.37 57.01 -45.61
CA ALA A 204 2.10 58.41 -45.33
C ALA A 204 0.65 58.71 -45.72
N SER A 205 -0.26 58.72 -44.75
CA SER A 205 -1.58 59.31 -44.94
C SER A 205 -1.44 60.83 -44.85
N THR A 206 -1.42 61.46 -46.02
CA THR A 206 -1.76 62.86 -46.25
C THR A 206 -3.19 63.12 -45.77
N LEU A 207 -3.34 63.97 -44.76
CA LEU A 207 -4.57 64.69 -44.47
C LEU A 207 -4.47 66.02 -45.19
N ASP A 208 -5.12 66.10 -46.35
CA ASP A 208 -5.48 67.36 -46.97
C ASP A 208 -6.80 67.87 -46.35
N GLU A 209 -6.86 69.20 -46.37
CA GLU A 209 -7.75 70.19 -45.76
C GLU A 209 -9.26 70.05 -46.10
#